data_AF-A0AB33I708-F1
#
_entry.id   AF-A0AB33I708-F1
#
_cell.length_a   1.000
_cell.length_b   1.000
_cell.length_c   1.000
_cell.angle_alpha   90.00
_cell.angle_beta   90.00
_cell.angle_gamma   90.00
#
_symmetry.space_group_name_H-M   'P 1'
#
loop_
_entity.id
_entity.type
_entity.pdbx_description
1 polymer ?
#
loop_
_entity_poly.entity_id
_entity_poly.type
_entity_poly.pdbx_seq_one_letter_code
_entity_poly.pdbx_strand_id
1 'polypeptide(L)'
;MTIFDRLQNKSDIQTLKTECYCLLAECHMSLALHGKSELELAAQKALELLDYVSDITTVDGKILAIMGLITGLSGQAKVSHILFEQAKIHPTDIASLYYYRALVHFHNEKIEEARICIDKSLQLEPRRRKAVVIKECVDMYVPNPLKNNIKLYYNETESESHRVIIDNILKLKQLTRICMR
;
A
#
# COMPACT_ATOMS: atom_id res chain seq x y z
N MET A 1 -13.65 -24.84 -17.15
CA MET A 1 -12.29 -25.21 -16.69
C MET A 1 -11.71 -24.03 -15.96
N THR A 2 -11.48 -24.16 -14.66
CA THR A 2 -10.75 -23.13 -13.92
C THR A 2 -9.26 -23.27 -14.23
N ILE A 3 -8.51 -22.18 -14.17
CA ILE A 3 -7.07 -22.13 -14.48
C ILE A 3 -6.26 -23.10 -13.58
N PHE A 4 -6.85 -23.49 -12.45
CA PHE A 4 -6.29 -24.36 -11.43
C PHE A 4 -6.48 -25.87 -11.71
N ASP A 5 -7.27 -26.25 -12.73
CA ASP A 5 -7.59 -27.67 -13.01
C ASP A 5 -6.36 -28.50 -13.45
N ARG A 6 -5.23 -27.84 -13.76
CA ARG A 6 -3.95 -28.50 -14.13
C ARG A 6 -2.99 -28.72 -12.96
N LEU A 7 -3.32 -28.28 -11.75
CA LEU A 7 -2.47 -28.43 -10.58
C LEU A 7 -2.82 -29.72 -9.83
N GLN A 8 -1.84 -30.59 -9.61
CA GLN A 8 -2.05 -31.93 -9.06
C GLN A 8 -2.07 -31.98 -7.53
N ASN A 9 -1.58 -30.95 -6.84
CA ASN A 9 -1.43 -30.93 -5.39
C ASN A 9 -2.31 -29.85 -4.74
N LYS A 10 -3.09 -30.23 -3.73
CA LYS A 10 -4.02 -29.33 -3.01
C LYS A 10 -3.31 -28.20 -2.28
N SER A 11 -2.11 -28.44 -1.72
CA SER A 11 -1.33 -27.37 -1.06
C SER A 11 -0.92 -26.29 -2.06
N ASP A 12 -0.46 -26.71 -3.23
CA ASP A 12 0.06 -25.81 -4.27
C ASP A 12 -1.08 -24.98 -4.88
N ILE A 13 -2.27 -25.58 -5.00
CA ILE A 13 -3.50 -24.87 -5.40
C ILE A 13 -3.85 -23.79 -4.37
N GLN A 14 -3.78 -24.10 -3.07
CA GLN A 14 -4.17 -23.15 -2.03
C GLN A 14 -3.18 -21.98 -1.97
N THR A 15 -1.87 -22.26 -2.01
CA THR A 15 -0.84 -21.21 -2.07
C THR A 15 -1.04 -20.30 -3.29
N LEU A 16 -1.30 -20.87 -4.47
CA LEU A 16 -1.53 -20.09 -5.68
C LEU A 16 -2.82 -19.25 -5.59
N LYS A 17 -3.90 -19.80 -5.01
CA LYS A 17 -5.12 -19.02 -4.74
C LYS A 17 -4.83 -17.83 -3.83
N THR A 18 -4.16 -18.05 -2.71
CA THR A 18 -3.77 -16.97 -1.78
C THR A 18 -2.97 -15.89 -2.52
N GLU A 19 -2.02 -16.29 -3.35
CA GLU A 19 -1.23 -15.34 -4.14
C GLU A 19 -2.10 -14.51 -5.10
N CYS A 20 -3.00 -15.15 -5.86
CA CYS A 20 -3.89 -14.46 -6.78
C CYS A 20 -4.82 -13.45 -6.07
N TYR A 21 -5.42 -13.83 -4.94
CA TYR A 21 -6.33 -12.95 -4.21
C TYR A 21 -5.59 -11.79 -3.53
N CYS A 22 -4.37 -12.03 -3.03
CA CYS A 22 -3.50 -10.95 -2.55
C CYS A 22 -3.18 -9.95 -3.66
N LEU A 23 -2.86 -10.42 -4.87
CA LEU A 23 -2.61 -9.54 -6.02
C LEU A 23 -3.85 -8.71 -6.41
N LEU A 24 -5.04 -9.32 -6.37
CA LEU A 24 -6.30 -8.61 -6.62
C LEU A 24 -6.57 -7.54 -5.55
N ALA A 25 -6.32 -7.84 -4.28
CA ALA A 25 -6.43 -6.87 -3.19
C ALA A 25 -5.45 -5.69 -3.38
N GLU A 26 -4.19 -5.96 -3.73
CA GLU A 26 -3.20 -4.92 -4.07
C GLU A 26 -3.65 -4.05 -5.25
N CYS A 27 -4.26 -4.65 -6.28
CA CYS A 27 -4.80 -3.94 -7.43
C CYS A 27 -5.90 -2.94 -7.01
N HIS A 28 -6.83 -3.34 -6.15
CA HIS A 28 -7.86 -2.43 -5.62
C HIS A 28 -7.25 -1.24 -4.88
N MET A 29 -6.27 -1.50 -4.01
CA MET A 29 -5.58 -0.44 -3.27
C MET A 29 -4.79 0.49 -4.21
N SER A 30 -4.13 -0.07 -5.22
CA SER A 30 -3.44 0.71 -6.24
C SER A 30 -4.40 1.61 -7.03
N LEU A 31 -5.57 1.11 -7.43
CA LEU A 31 -6.60 1.92 -8.10
C LEU A 31 -7.06 3.10 -7.24
N ALA A 32 -7.23 2.89 -5.93
CA ALA A 32 -7.59 3.98 -5.01
C ALA A 32 -6.47 5.03 -4.88
N LEU A 33 -5.21 4.61 -4.78
CA LEU A 33 -4.06 5.52 -4.73
C LEU A 33 -3.90 6.36 -6.01
N HIS A 34 -4.35 5.82 -7.15
CA HIS A 34 -4.39 6.55 -8.42
C HIS A 34 -5.72 7.29 -8.66
N GLY A 35 -6.61 7.35 -7.65
CA GLY A 35 -7.90 8.05 -7.70
C GLY A 35 -8.88 7.48 -8.72
N LYS A 36 -8.67 6.23 -9.15
CA LYS A 36 -9.55 5.51 -10.07
C LYS A 36 -10.67 4.76 -9.33
N SER A 37 -10.62 4.72 -8.00
CA SER A 37 -11.63 4.14 -7.12
C SER A 37 -11.67 4.95 -5.83
N GLU A 38 -12.84 5.04 -5.21
CA GLU A 38 -12.94 5.50 -3.83
C GLU A 38 -12.18 4.56 -2.90
N LEU A 39 -11.47 5.11 -1.91
CA LEU A 39 -10.64 4.33 -0.99
C LEU A 39 -11.47 3.39 -0.13
N GLU A 40 -12.63 3.82 0.35
CA GLU A 40 -13.51 3.00 1.17
C GLU A 40 -14.01 1.77 0.39
N LEU A 41 -14.49 1.99 -0.84
CA LEU A 41 -14.92 0.91 -1.72
C LEU A 41 -13.77 -0.04 -2.10
N ALA A 42 -12.58 0.50 -2.38
CA ALA A 42 -11.41 -0.30 -2.70
C ALA A 42 -10.92 -1.13 -1.50
N ALA A 43 -10.89 -0.52 -0.32
CA ALA A 43 -10.54 -1.18 0.93
C ALA A 43 -11.51 -2.32 1.25
N GLN A 44 -12.82 -2.08 1.11
CA GLN A 44 -13.84 -3.10 1.32
C GLN A 44 -13.64 -4.31 0.39
N LYS A 45 -13.50 -4.06 -0.92
CA LYS A 45 -13.24 -5.14 -1.89
C LYS A 45 -11.95 -5.89 -1.61
N ALA A 46 -10.89 -5.16 -1.23
CA ALA A 46 -9.62 -5.77 -0.88
C ALA A 46 -9.75 -6.67 0.35
N LEU A 47 -10.47 -6.23 1.39
CA LEU A 47 -10.73 -7.03 2.60
C LEU A 47 -11.55 -8.28 2.32
N GLU A 48 -12.61 -8.18 1.49
CA GLU A 48 -13.43 -9.34 1.08
C GLU A 48 -12.59 -10.42 0.37
N LEU A 49 -11.67 -10.00 -0.50
CA LEU A 49 -10.75 -10.91 -1.18
C LEU A 49 -9.77 -11.58 -0.21
N LEU A 50 -9.26 -10.84 0.77
CA LEU A 50 -8.33 -11.39 1.76
C LEU A 50 -9.05 -12.34 2.72
N ASP A 51 -10.27 -12.02 3.16
CA ASP A 51 -11.09 -12.89 4.02
C ASP A 51 -11.36 -14.24 3.35
N TYR A 52 -11.63 -14.24 2.05
CA TYR A 52 -11.86 -15.46 1.27
C TYR A 52 -10.67 -16.45 1.29
N VAL A 53 -9.44 -15.96 1.37
CA VAL A 53 -8.23 -16.80 1.38
C VAL A 53 -7.55 -16.89 2.74
N SER A 54 -8.07 -16.19 3.75
CA SER A 54 -7.56 -16.25 5.11
C SER A 54 -7.98 -17.56 5.77
N ASP A 55 -7.02 -18.28 6.34
CA ASP A 55 -7.27 -19.49 7.11
C ASP A 55 -7.00 -19.20 8.59
N ILE A 56 -7.95 -19.54 9.46
CA ILE A 56 -7.82 -19.37 10.92
C ILE A 56 -6.61 -20.15 11.48
N THR A 57 -6.21 -21.22 10.79
CA THR A 57 -5.14 -22.12 11.23
C THR A 57 -3.75 -21.70 10.76
N THR A 58 -3.64 -20.85 9.74
CA THR A 58 -2.34 -20.43 9.18
C THR A 58 -2.29 -18.93 8.94
N VAL A 59 -1.30 -18.28 9.55
CA VAL A 59 -1.08 -16.84 9.41
C VAL A 59 -0.14 -16.58 8.24
N ASP A 60 -0.64 -15.88 7.21
CA ASP A 60 0.12 -15.50 6.02
C ASP A 60 0.66 -14.06 6.15
N GLY A 61 1.98 -13.91 6.02
CA GLY A 61 2.66 -12.62 6.18
C GLY A 61 2.34 -11.61 5.07
N LYS A 62 1.94 -12.05 3.87
CA LYS A 62 1.51 -11.18 2.77
C LYS A 62 0.11 -10.63 3.04
N ILE A 63 -0.81 -11.48 3.49
CA ILE A 63 -2.16 -11.04 3.90
C ILE A 63 -2.04 -9.98 5.00
N LEU A 64 -1.27 -10.25 6.05
CA LEU A 64 -1.04 -9.29 7.14
C LEU A 64 -0.46 -7.95 6.64
N ALA A 65 0.50 -8.00 5.72
CA ALA A 65 1.10 -6.79 5.16
C ALA A 65 0.08 -5.95 4.37
N ILE A 66 -0.79 -6.58 3.58
CA ILE A 66 -1.84 -5.89 2.82
C ILE A 66 -2.92 -5.35 3.77
N MET A 67 -3.32 -6.09 4.80
CA MET A 67 -4.23 -5.57 5.83
C MET A 67 -3.61 -4.35 6.55
N GLY A 68 -2.30 -4.39 6.81
CA GLY A 68 -1.54 -3.26 7.36
C GLY A 68 -1.61 -2.01 6.48
N LEU A 69 -1.49 -2.19 5.16
CA LEU A 69 -1.67 -1.12 4.18
C LEU A 69 -3.09 -0.55 4.23
N ILE A 70 -4.12 -1.40 4.13
CA ILE A 70 -5.53 -1.01 4.10
C ILE A 70 -5.87 -0.19 5.35
N THR A 71 -5.64 -0.77 6.53
CA THR A 71 -5.95 -0.11 7.81
C THR A 71 -5.18 1.20 7.99
N GLY A 72 -3.93 1.27 7.52
CA GLY A 72 -3.10 2.47 7.61
C GLY A 72 -3.60 3.63 6.75
N LEU A 73 -4.04 3.32 5.52
CA LEU A 73 -4.65 4.30 4.62
C LEU A 73 -6.05 4.73 5.09
N SER A 74 -6.78 3.85 5.77
CA SER A 74 -8.07 4.16 6.40
C SER A 74 -7.96 4.92 7.75
N GLY A 75 -6.76 5.36 8.14
CA GLY A 75 -6.54 6.15 9.37
C GLY A 75 -6.37 5.34 10.66
N GLN A 76 -6.40 4.01 10.60
CA GLN A 76 -6.22 3.11 11.75
C GLN A 76 -4.73 2.82 12.01
N ALA A 77 -3.94 3.87 12.27
CA ALA A 77 -2.48 3.78 12.34
C ALA A 77 -1.94 2.76 13.36
N LYS A 78 -2.60 2.59 14.51
CA LYS A 78 -2.20 1.61 15.53
C LYS A 78 -2.37 0.17 15.04
N VAL A 79 -3.50 -0.12 14.41
CA VAL A 79 -3.81 -1.45 13.86
C VAL A 79 -2.85 -1.78 12.72
N SER A 80 -2.65 -0.81 11.82
CA SER A 80 -1.68 -0.90 10.73
C SER A 80 -0.27 -1.25 11.23
N HIS A 81 0.20 -0.58 12.28
CA HIS A 81 1.50 -0.85 12.87
C HIS A 81 1.63 -2.29 13.40
N ILE A 82 0.63 -2.76 14.17
CA ILE A 82 0.62 -4.13 14.71
C ILE A 82 0.66 -5.14 13.56
N LEU A 83 -0.17 -4.96 12.54
CA LEU A 83 -0.22 -5.84 11.37
C LEU A 83 1.13 -5.91 10.64
N PHE A 84 1.82 -4.77 10.48
CA PHE A 84 3.15 -4.77 9.88
C PHE A 84 4.21 -5.47 10.75
N GLU A 85 4.15 -5.33 12.07
CA GLU A 85 5.08 -6.05 12.95
C GLU A 85 4.81 -7.56 12.97
N GLN A 86 3.53 -7.96 12.90
CA GLN A 86 3.17 -9.37 12.73
C GLN A 86 3.61 -9.91 11.35
N ALA A 87 3.42 -9.14 10.27
CA ALA A 87 3.86 -9.55 8.94
C ALA A 87 5.36 -9.88 8.88
N LYS A 88 6.20 -9.18 9.66
CA LYS A 88 7.66 -9.40 9.71
C LYS A 88 8.08 -10.75 10.28
N ILE A 89 7.28 -11.33 11.17
CA ILE A 89 7.62 -12.61 11.81
C ILE A 89 7.14 -13.82 11.00
N HIS A 90 6.35 -13.61 9.96
CA HIS A 90 5.87 -14.64 9.05
C HIS A 90 6.59 -14.57 7.69
N PRO A 91 6.61 -15.66 6.89
CA PRO A 91 7.11 -15.61 5.53
C PRO A 91 6.38 -14.53 4.73
N THR A 92 7.13 -13.52 4.30
CA THR A 92 6.60 -12.40 3.51
C THR A 92 7.71 -11.80 2.65
N ASP A 93 7.32 -11.16 1.57
CA ASP A 93 8.24 -10.34 0.78
C ASP A 93 8.55 -9.05 1.54
N ILE A 94 9.73 -9.01 2.15
CA ILE A 94 10.20 -7.89 2.98
C ILE A 94 10.29 -6.58 2.15
N ALA A 95 10.58 -6.66 0.85
CA ALA A 95 10.59 -5.47 0.00
C ALA A 95 9.17 -4.90 -0.15
N SER A 96 8.15 -5.74 -0.36
CA SER A 96 6.74 -5.32 -0.35
C SER A 96 6.31 -4.73 0.98
N LEU A 97 6.73 -5.34 2.08
CA LEU A 97 6.40 -4.84 3.41
C LEU A 97 6.91 -3.39 3.62
N TYR A 98 8.18 -3.11 3.28
CA TYR A 98 8.72 -1.76 3.37
C TYR A 98 8.02 -0.78 2.42
N TYR A 99 7.69 -1.22 1.21
CA TYR A 99 6.91 -0.42 0.26
C TYR A 99 5.52 -0.04 0.83
N TYR A 100 4.79 -0.97 1.45
CA TYR A 100 3.49 -0.68 2.06
C TYR A 100 3.61 0.27 3.26
N ARG A 101 4.63 0.09 4.10
CA ARG A 101 4.90 1.04 5.20
C ARG A 101 5.20 2.44 4.65
N ALA A 102 5.98 2.56 3.57
CA ALA A 102 6.28 3.84 2.95
C ALA A 102 5.00 4.56 2.50
N LEU A 103 4.08 3.85 1.84
CA LEU A 103 2.79 4.42 1.43
C LEU A 103 1.96 4.93 2.62
N VAL A 104 1.88 4.14 3.69
CA VAL A 104 1.14 4.53 4.91
C VAL A 104 1.80 5.75 5.58
N HIS A 105 3.13 5.78 5.68
CA HIS A 105 3.85 6.93 6.22
C HIS A 105 3.65 8.18 5.36
N PHE A 106 3.72 8.04 4.03
CA PHE A 106 3.52 9.14 3.10
C PHE A 106 2.10 9.70 3.17
N HIS A 107 1.08 8.85 3.17
CA HIS A 107 -0.32 9.24 3.38
C HIS A 107 -0.54 9.99 4.70
N ASN A 108 0.20 9.60 5.74
CA ASN A 108 0.13 10.23 7.06
C ASN A 108 1.10 11.42 7.24
N GLU A 109 1.69 11.95 6.16
CA GLU A 109 2.65 13.08 6.17
C GLU A 109 3.91 12.84 7.01
N LYS A 110 4.24 11.59 7.28
CA LYS A 110 5.49 11.16 7.93
C LYS A 110 6.56 10.95 6.88
N ILE A 111 7.00 12.04 6.28
CA ILE A 111 7.81 12.03 5.04
C ILE A 111 9.17 11.39 5.25
N GLU A 112 9.85 11.68 6.36
CA GLU A 112 11.15 11.07 6.66
C GLU A 112 11.04 9.56 6.87
N GLU A 113 10.01 9.10 7.58
CA GLU A 113 9.76 7.67 7.74
C GLU A 113 9.36 7.00 6.42
N ALA A 114 8.62 7.70 5.56
CA ALA A 114 8.29 7.22 4.21
C ALA A 114 9.56 7.06 3.37
N ARG A 115 10.47 8.05 3.41
CA ARG A 115 11.78 8.04 2.74
C ARG A 115 12.63 6.86 3.19
N ILE A 116 12.77 6.66 4.50
CA ILE A 116 13.52 5.53 5.07
C ILE A 116 12.93 4.19 4.61
N CYS A 117 11.60 4.06 4.58
CA CYS A 117 10.95 2.82 4.16
C CYS A 117 11.12 2.56 2.66
N ILE A 118 10.94 3.58 1.81
CA ILE A 118 11.03 3.40 0.37
C ILE A 118 12.46 3.09 -0.08
N ASP A 119 13.46 3.71 0.54
CA ASP A 119 14.88 3.41 0.30
C ASP A 119 15.21 1.96 0.67
N LYS A 120 14.71 1.47 1.82
CA LYS A 120 14.87 0.06 2.21
C LYS A 120 14.21 -0.91 1.23
N SER A 121 13.00 -0.58 0.73
CA SER A 121 12.33 -1.39 -0.29
C SER A 121 13.17 -1.48 -1.57
N LEU A 122 13.73 -0.36 -2.03
CA LEU A 122 14.55 -0.30 -3.25
C LEU A 122 15.94 -0.91 -3.05
N GLN A 123 16.50 -0.88 -1.85
CA GLN A 123 17.74 -1.60 -1.53
C GLN A 123 17.55 -3.11 -1.67
N LEU A 124 16.41 -3.64 -1.21
CA LEU A 124 16.10 -5.07 -1.31
C LEU A 124 15.68 -5.48 -2.72
N GLU A 125 14.95 -4.62 -3.44
CA GLU A 125 14.51 -4.87 -4.82
C GLU A 125 14.64 -3.61 -5.69
N PRO A 126 15.82 -3.36 -6.28
CA PRO A 126 16.08 -2.11 -7.03
C PRO A 126 15.22 -1.91 -8.27
N ARG A 127 14.68 -2.98 -8.85
CA ARG A 127 13.89 -2.96 -10.09
C ARG A 127 12.39 -2.80 -9.87
N ARG A 128 11.95 -2.60 -8.62
CA ARG A 128 10.55 -2.42 -8.26
C ARG A 128 10.04 -1.05 -8.74
N ARG A 129 9.55 -1.00 -9.97
CA ARG A 129 9.06 0.25 -10.62
C ARG A 129 8.08 1.04 -9.76
N LYS A 130 7.13 0.34 -9.11
CA LYS A 130 6.16 0.99 -8.20
C LYS A 130 6.83 1.73 -7.04
N ALA A 131 7.95 1.22 -6.51
CA ALA A 131 8.67 1.86 -5.43
C ALA A 131 9.51 3.06 -5.91
N VAL A 132 10.06 3.01 -7.13
CA VAL A 132 10.77 4.14 -7.75
C VAL A 132 9.84 5.34 -7.88
N VAL A 133 8.64 5.15 -8.43
CA VAL A 133 7.63 6.22 -8.55
C VAL A 133 7.27 6.84 -7.20
N ILE A 134 7.07 6.01 -6.17
CA ILE A 134 6.76 6.52 -4.82
C ILE A 134 7.95 7.26 -4.22
N LYS A 135 9.19 6.82 -4.48
CA LYS A 135 10.38 7.53 -4.05
C LYS A 135 10.47 8.92 -4.68
N GLU A 136 10.25 9.02 -5.99
CA GLU A 136 10.18 10.32 -6.68
C GLU A 136 9.15 11.23 -6.01
N CYS A 137 7.93 10.74 -5.74
CA CYS A 137 6.90 11.50 -5.02
C CYS A 137 7.33 11.95 -3.61
N VAL A 138 8.04 11.11 -2.86
CA VAL A 138 8.55 11.42 -1.51
C VAL A 138 9.69 12.45 -1.58
N ASP A 139 10.60 12.31 -2.54
CA ASP A 139 11.75 13.19 -2.76
C ASP A 139 11.32 14.61 -3.15
N MET A 140 10.20 14.73 -3.86
CA MET A 140 9.58 16.02 -4.20
C MET A 140 8.99 16.78 -3.01
N TYR A 141 8.83 16.14 -1.85
CA TYR A 141 8.26 16.81 -0.68
C TYR A 141 9.33 17.66 0.04
N VAL A 142 9.23 18.99 -0.09
CA VAL A 142 10.07 19.96 0.64
C VAL A 142 9.25 20.62 1.75
N PRO A 143 9.67 20.55 3.03
CA PRO A 143 9.00 21.26 4.12
C PRO A 143 9.03 22.78 3.87
N ASN A 144 7.88 23.45 3.89
CA ASN A 144 7.81 24.91 3.73
C ASN A 144 8.13 25.60 5.07
N PRO A 145 9.22 26.40 5.18
CA PRO A 145 9.61 27.03 6.44
C PRO A 145 8.74 28.21 6.89
N LEU A 146 7.81 28.71 6.05
CA LEU A 146 7.10 29.97 6.29
C LEU A 146 5.57 29.86 6.37
N LYS A 147 4.96 28.69 6.09
CA LYS A 147 3.51 28.49 6.20
C LYS A 147 3.17 27.08 6.67
N ASN A 148 2.29 26.97 7.67
CA ASN A 148 1.54 25.75 8.01
C ASN A 148 0.64 25.22 6.86
N ASN A 149 0.58 25.94 5.74
CA ASN A 149 -0.11 25.52 4.53
C ASN A 149 0.93 25.16 3.47
N ILE A 150 1.12 23.85 3.33
CA ILE A 150 1.97 23.17 2.35
C ILE A 150 1.62 23.71 0.95
N LYS A 151 2.53 24.48 0.34
CA LYS A 151 2.42 24.89 -1.06
C LYS A 151 3.63 24.37 -1.80
N LEU A 152 3.38 23.44 -2.72
CA LEU A 152 4.36 22.73 -3.55
C LEU A 152 4.93 23.66 -4.63
N TYR A 153 6.23 23.51 -4.91
CA TYR A 153 6.87 24.02 -6.12
C TYR A 153 7.27 22.83 -6.99
N TYR A 154 7.06 22.95 -8.31
CA TYR A 154 7.42 21.95 -9.32
C TYR A 154 8.58 22.47 -10.17
N ASN A 155 9.50 21.56 -10.57
CA ASN A 155 10.25 21.69 -11.81
C ASN A 155 9.40 21.06 -12.92
N GLU A 156 9.23 21.76 -14.04
CA GLU A 156 8.25 21.50 -15.11
C GLU A 156 8.53 20.24 -15.97
N THR A 157 9.35 19.28 -15.50
CA THR A 157 9.92 18.22 -16.33
C THR A 157 9.39 16.80 -16.09
N GLU A 158 8.42 16.57 -15.19
CA GLU A 158 7.90 15.22 -14.90
C GLU A 158 6.39 15.04 -15.16
N SER A 159 6.02 13.83 -15.58
CA SER A 159 4.75 13.51 -16.26
C SER A 159 3.49 13.67 -15.39
N GLU A 160 2.41 14.07 -16.05
CA GLU A 160 1.07 14.31 -15.49
C GLU A 160 0.51 13.17 -14.62
N SER A 161 0.99 11.94 -14.80
CA SER A 161 0.66 10.77 -13.98
C SER A 161 1.13 10.84 -12.53
N HIS A 162 2.28 11.46 -12.24
CA HIS A 162 2.80 11.59 -10.87
C HIS A 162 1.98 12.61 -10.06
N ARG A 163 1.53 13.67 -10.73
CA ARG A 163 0.65 14.68 -10.16
C ARG A 163 -0.69 14.09 -9.70
N VAL A 164 -1.27 13.19 -10.50
CA VAL A 164 -2.50 12.47 -10.14
C VAL A 164 -2.32 11.62 -8.88
N ILE A 165 -1.21 10.87 -8.75
CA ILE A 165 -0.96 10.05 -7.56
C ILE A 165 -0.83 10.92 -6.30
N ILE A 166 -0.05 12.00 -6.38
CA ILE A 166 0.14 12.93 -5.26
C ILE A 166 -1.17 13.62 -4.87
N ASP A 167 -1.90 14.17 -5.85
CA ASP A 167 -3.18 14.84 -5.60
C ASP A 167 -4.21 13.88 -5.02
N ASN A 168 -4.20 12.61 -5.42
CA ASN A 168 -5.09 11.60 -4.86
C ASN A 168 -4.70 11.21 -3.44
N ILE A 169 -3.42 10.98 -3.16
CA ILE A 169 -2.94 10.71 -1.79
C ILE A 169 -3.32 11.86 -0.85
N LEU A 170 -3.24 13.11 -1.30
CA LEU A 170 -3.67 14.29 -0.53
C LEU A 170 -5.19 14.43 -0.43
N LYS A 171 -5.97 14.11 -1.49
CA LYS A 171 -7.45 14.10 -1.46
C LYS A 171 -8.00 13.03 -0.52
N LEU A 172 -7.35 11.86 -0.44
CA LEU A 172 -7.75 10.76 0.45
C LEU A 172 -7.79 11.21 1.92
N LYS A 173 -6.90 12.12 2.32
CA LYS A 173 -6.87 12.72 3.66
C LYS A 173 -8.04 13.67 3.94
N GLN A 174 -8.53 14.40 2.93
CA GLN A 174 -9.67 15.31 3.12
C GLN A 174 -10.97 14.52 3.35
N LEU A 175 -11.12 13.36 2.70
CA LEU A 175 -12.29 12.50 2.84
C LEU A 175 -12.29 11.69 4.15
N THR A 176 -11.15 11.15 4.58
CA THR A 176 -11.04 10.41 5.86
C THR A 176 -11.27 11.27 7.10
N ARG A 177 -11.03 12.59 7.04
CA ARG A 177 -11.35 13.53 8.13
C ARG A 177 -12.84 13.84 8.27
N ILE A 178 -13.63 13.66 7.22
CA ILE A 178 -15.07 13.95 7.21
C ILE A 178 -15.87 12.77 7.77
N CYS A 179 -15.45 11.52 7.49
CA CYS A 179 -16.14 10.32 7.99
C CYS A 179 -15.83 9.97 9.47
N MET A 180 -14.90 10.65 10.12
CA MET A 180 -14.60 10.46 11.56
C MET A 180 -15.19 11.58 12.46
N ARG A 181 -16.18 12.33 11.97
CA ARG A 181 -16.98 13.29 12.75
C ARG A 181 -18.36 12.73 13.06
#